data_AF-A0A917BF70-F1
#
_entry.id   AF-A0A917BF70-F1
#
_cell.length_a   1.000
_cell.length_b   1.000
_cell.length_c   1.000
_cell.angle_alpha   90.00
_cell.angle_beta   90.00
_cell.angle_gamma   90.00
#
_symmetry.space_group_name_H-M   'P 1'
#
loop_
_entity.id
_entity.type
_entity.pdbx_description
1 polymer ?
#
loop_
_entity_poly.entity_id
_entity_poly.type
_entity_poly.pdbx_seq_one_letter_code
_entity_poly.pdbx_strand_id
1 'polypeptide(L)'
;MGLVGGETAGLAREGHTLVAVSSATTAAGRSLDACARACASALEGDLAQELIRFATATSLFSDALATHVRATGWLAEHIGDDLDRADGR
;
A
#
# COMPACT_ATOMS: atom_id res chain seq x y z
N MET A 1 12.87 6.23 32.48
CA MET A 1 11.45 6.65 32.47
C MET A 1 11.36 7.95 31.67
N GLY A 2 10.91 8.07 30.43
CA GLY A 2 10.18 7.19 29.52
C GLY A 2 10.06 7.90 28.15
N LEU A 3 11.16 8.00 27.40
CA LEU A 3 11.18 8.60 26.06
C LEU A 3 10.90 7.57 24.95
N VAL A 4 11.26 6.31 25.17
CA VAL A 4 11.18 5.23 24.15
C VAL A 4 9.74 4.89 23.76
N GLY A 5 8.79 4.92 24.72
CA GLY A 5 7.39 4.57 24.45
C GLY A 5 6.62 5.59 23.58
N GLY A 6 7.09 6.84 23.51
CA GLY A 6 6.48 7.87 22.67
C GLY A 6 6.90 7.76 21.20
N GLU A 7 8.16 7.43 20.96
CA GLU A 7 8.73 7.25 19.61
C GLU A 7 8.21 5.97 18.96
N THR A 8 8.11 4.86 19.71
CA THR A 8 7.55 3.60 19.20
C THR A 8 6.05 3.72 18.88
N ALA A 9 5.28 4.41 19.72
CA ALA A 9 3.86 4.69 19.45
C ALA A 9 3.65 5.64 18.25
N GLY A 10 4.61 6.53 17.98
CA GLY A 10 4.64 7.35 16.76
C GLY A 10 4.84 6.51 15.51
N LEU A 11 5.85 5.64 15.52
CA LEU A 11 6.16 4.73 14.40
C LEU A 11 5.01 3.77 14.10
N ALA A 12 4.36 3.20 15.12
CA ALA A 12 3.18 2.35 14.93
C ALA A 12 2.02 3.10 14.25
N ARG A 13 1.76 4.34 14.66
CA ARG A 13 0.71 5.19 14.07
C ARG A 13 1.01 5.56 12.62
N GLU A 14 2.26 5.88 12.32
CA GLU A 14 2.73 6.13 10.95
C GLU A 14 2.62 4.87 10.08
N GLY A 15 2.97 3.69 10.62
CA GLY A 15 2.78 2.39 9.97
C GLY A 15 1.31 2.12 9.62
N HIS A 16 0.38 2.33 10.56
CA HIS A 16 -1.06 2.20 10.28
C HIS A 16 -1.56 3.19 9.22
N THR A 17 -1.07 4.42 9.25
CA THR A 17 -1.41 5.45 8.25
C THR A 17 -0.94 5.01 6.87
N LEU A 18 0.28 4.48 6.77
CA LEU A 18 0.83 3.97 5.51
C LEU A 18 -0.02 2.83 4.97
N VAL A 19 -0.41 1.86 5.81
CA VAL A 19 -1.30 0.74 5.44
C VAL A 19 -2.66 1.22 4.92
N ALA A 20 -3.25 2.22 5.57
CA ALA A 20 -4.51 2.80 5.13
C ALA A 20 -4.39 3.49 3.76
N VAL A 21 -3.35 4.31 3.57
CA VAL A 21 -3.07 4.98 2.29
C VAL A 21 -2.86 3.96 1.19
N SER A 22 -2.06 2.93 1.43
CA SER A 22 -1.83 1.89 0.42
C SER A 22 -3.10 1.13 0.05
N SER A 23 -3.97 0.84 1.02
CA SER A 23 -5.25 0.17 0.75
C SER A 23 -6.14 1.03 -0.15
N ALA A 24 -6.15 2.34 0.09
CA ALA A 24 -6.86 3.30 -0.77
C ALA A 24 -6.24 3.38 -2.17
N THR A 25 -4.90 3.39 -2.29
CA THR A 25 -4.21 3.36 -3.59
C THR A 25 -4.53 2.09 -4.37
N THR A 26 -4.52 0.92 -3.74
CA THR A 26 -4.93 -0.34 -4.40
C THR A 26 -6.38 -0.31 -4.86
N ALA A 27 -7.29 0.23 -4.04
CA ALA A 27 -8.68 0.39 -4.44
C ALA A 27 -8.82 1.32 -5.66
N ALA A 28 -8.11 2.45 -5.67
CA ALA A 28 -8.08 3.38 -6.80
C ALA A 28 -7.50 2.72 -8.07
N GLY A 29 -6.42 1.94 -7.95
CA GLY A 29 -5.83 1.18 -9.05
C GLY A 29 -6.80 0.17 -9.68
N ARG A 30 -7.56 -0.56 -8.85
CA ARG A 30 -8.61 -1.48 -9.35
C ARG A 30 -9.75 -0.74 -10.05
N SER A 31 -10.19 0.40 -9.51
CA SER A 31 -11.22 1.22 -10.16
C SER A 31 -10.74 1.78 -11.51
N LEU A 32 -9.47 2.18 -11.59
CA LEU A 32 -8.85 2.63 -12.85
C LEU A 32 -8.78 1.49 -13.86
N ASP A 33 -8.37 0.28 -13.46
CA ASP A 33 -8.34 -0.89 -14.36
C ASP A 33 -9.73 -1.24 -14.89
N ALA A 34 -10.75 -1.27 -14.01
CA ALA A 34 -12.13 -1.49 -14.42
C ALA A 34 -12.63 -0.42 -15.41
N CYS A 35 -12.34 0.86 -15.14
CA CYS A 35 -12.71 1.98 -16.00
C CYS A 35 -12.03 1.87 -17.37
N ALA A 36 -10.71 1.62 -17.40
CA ALA A 36 -9.95 1.51 -18.64
C ALA A 36 -10.41 0.32 -19.48
N ARG A 37 -10.75 -0.82 -18.87
CA ARG A 37 -11.33 -1.98 -19.59
C ARG A 37 -12.70 -1.65 -20.18
N ALA A 38 -13.54 -0.94 -19.44
CA ALA A 38 -14.83 -0.48 -19.96
C ALA A 38 -14.66 0.49 -21.12
N CYS A 39 -13.75 1.47 -21.02
CA CYS A 39 -13.42 2.38 -22.12
C CYS A 39 -12.84 1.63 -23.32
N ALA A 40 -11.91 0.70 -23.11
CA ALA A 40 -11.31 -0.09 -24.17
C ALA A 40 -12.33 -0.96 -24.92
N SER A 41 -13.40 -1.41 -24.26
CA SER A 41 -14.49 -2.15 -24.91
C SER A 41 -15.32 -1.29 -25.89
N ALA A 42 -15.25 0.04 -25.75
CA ALA A 42 -15.93 1.01 -26.62
C ALA A 42 -14.97 1.62 -27.67
N LEU A 43 -13.69 1.28 -27.64
CA LEU A 43 -12.66 1.79 -28.54
C LEU A 43 -12.18 0.66 -29.47
N GLU A 44 -11.80 1.01 -30.70
CA GLU A 44 -11.19 0.08 -31.65
C GLU A 44 -9.71 0.42 -31.87
N GLY A 45 -8.91 -0.60 -32.21
CA GLY A 45 -7.52 -0.43 -32.60
C GLY A 45 -6.54 -0.20 -31.45
N ASP A 46 -5.40 0.39 -31.79
CA ASP A 46 -4.22 0.47 -30.91
C ASP A 46 -4.47 1.27 -29.62
N LEU A 47 -5.38 2.24 -29.65
CA LEU A 47 -5.72 3.05 -28.48
C LEU A 47 -6.37 2.21 -27.36
N ALA A 48 -7.21 1.24 -27.72
CA ALA A 48 -7.80 0.32 -26.75
C ALA A 48 -6.72 -0.54 -26.07
N GLN A 49 -5.71 -0.98 -26.84
CA GLN A 49 -4.59 -1.76 -26.33
C GLN A 49 -3.69 -0.94 -25.40
N GLU A 50 -3.42 0.34 -25.73
CA GLU A 50 -2.67 1.24 -24.85
C GLU A 50 -3.38 1.48 -23.52
N LEU A 51 -4.69 1.70 -23.54
CA LEU A 51 -5.50 1.85 -22.33
C LEU A 51 -5.43 0.62 -21.43
N ILE A 52 -5.56 -0.58 -22.01
CA ILE A 52 -5.45 -1.84 -21.27
C ILE A 52 -4.04 -2.01 -20.69
N ARG A 53 -2.98 -1.71 -21.46
CA ARG A 53 -1.59 -1.78 -20.98
C ARG A 53 -1.35 -0.84 -19.81
N PHE A 54 -1.77 0.41 -19.93
CA PHE A 54 -1.64 1.41 -18.89
C PHE A 54 -2.36 1.01 -17.59
N ALA A 55 -3.61 0.56 -17.71
CA ALA A 55 -4.40 0.07 -16.58
C ALA A 55 -3.76 -1.13 -15.88
N THR A 56 -3.33 -2.11 -16.67
CA THR A 56 -2.67 -3.32 -16.15
C THR A 56 -1.39 -2.95 -15.39
N ALA A 57 -0.56 -2.08 -15.97
CA ALA A 57 0.66 -1.61 -15.31
C ALA A 57 0.37 -0.87 -13.99
N THR A 58 -0.67 -0.04 -13.97
CA THR A 58 -1.08 0.70 -12.76
C THR A 58 -1.61 -0.23 -11.67
N SER A 59 -2.38 -1.26 -12.03
CA SER A 59 -2.86 -2.28 -11.11
C SER A 59 -1.68 -3.05 -10.50
N LEU A 60 -0.76 -3.54 -11.33
CA LEU A 60 0.43 -4.29 -10.89
C LEU A 60 1.30 -3.46 -9.93
N PHE A 61 1.52 -2.17 -10.25
CA PHE A 61 2.26 -1.27 -9.38
C PHE A 61 1.56 -1.09 -8.02
N SER A 62 0.23 -0.92 -8.03
CA SER A 62 -0.55 -0.72 -6.81
C SER A 62 -0.55 -1.96 -5.90
N ASP A 63 -0.57 -3.16 -6.48
CA ASP A 63 -0.47 -4.42 -5.73
C ASP A 63 0.94 -4.63 -5.13
N ALA A 64 1.98 -4.29 -5.89
CA ALA A 64 3.35 -4.33 -5.42
C ALA A 64 3.58 -3.36 -4.25
N LEU A 65 3.08 -2.13 -4.36
CA LEU A 65 3.11 -1.14 -3.28
C LEU A 65 2.43 -1.66 -2.02
N ALA A 66 1.25 -2.28 -2.15
CA ALA A 66 0.50 -2.83 -1.02
C ALA A 66 1.20 -3.97 -0.30
N THR A 67 2.04 -4.73 -0.99
CA THR A 67 2.87 -5.76 -0.37
C THR A 67 3.96 -5.13 0.50
N HIS A 68 4.68 -4.13 -0.04
CA HIS A 68 5.75 -3.45 0.69
C HIS A 68 5.21 -2.69 1.90
N VAL A 69 4.09 -1.99 1.72
CA VAL A 69 3.46 -1.24 2.81
C VAL A 69 2.94 -2.16 3.91
N ARG A 70 2.35 -3.32 3.58
CA ARG A 70 1.96 -4.30 4.60
C ARG A 70 3.17 -4.84 5.37
N ALA A 71 4.29 -5.10 4.69
CA ALA A 71 5.53 -5.51 5.36
C ALA A 71 6.05 -4.41 6.30
N THR A 72 6.05 -3.15 5.86
CA THR A 72 6.42 -2.00 6.72
C THR A 72 5.46 -1.80 7.89
N GLY A 73 4.16 -1.96 7.66
CA GLY A 73 3.14 -1.89 8.71
C GLY A 73 3.32 -2.99 9.75
N TRP A 74 3.57 -4.22 9.31
CA TRP A 74 3.90 -5.34 10.19
C TRP A 74 5.17 -5.06 11.01
N LEU A 75 6.24 -4.54 10.38
CA LEU A 75 7.46 -4.14 11.09
C LEU A 75 7.18 -3.06 12.14
N ALA A 76 6.37 -2.06 11.82
CA ALA A 76 6.02 -0.98 12.74
C ALA A 76 5.21 -1.48 13.95
N GLU A 77 4.35 -2.49 13.77
CA GLU A 77 3.58 -3.12 14.84
C GLU A 77 4.47 -3.96 15.78
N HIS A 78 5.51 -4.61 15.25
CA HIS A 78 6.31 -5.59 16.02
C HIS A 78 7.63 -5.01 16.56
N ILE A 79 8.11 -3.88 16.03
CA ILE A 79 9.32 -3.20 16.52
C ILE A 79 9.18 -2.75 17.98
N GLY A 80 7.98 -2.34 18.42
CA GLY A 80 7.74 -1.95 19.81
C GLY A 80 7.92 -3.13 20.77
N ASP A 81 7.26 -4.24 20.47
CA ASP A 81 7.32 -5.47 21.28
C ASP A 81 8.73 -6.08 21.32
N ASP A 82 9.46 -6.03 20.20
CA ASP A 82 10.82 -6.54 20.11
C ASP A 82 11.83 -5.66 20.85
N LEU A 83 11.66 -4.34 20.82
CA LEU A 83 12.48 -3.40 21.59
C LEU A 83 12.23 -3.54 23.11
N ASP A 84 10.98 -3.71 23.53
CA ASP A 84 10.65 -3.93 24.95
C ASP A 84 11.25 -5.25 25.46
N ARG A 85 11.20 -6.33 24.67
CA ARG A 85 11.87 -7.61 24.99
C ARG A 85 13.39 -7.49 25.05
N ALA A 86 14.01 -6.75 24.14
CA ALA A 86 15.47 -6.59 24.09
C ALA A 86 16.02 -5.79 25.28
N ASP A 87 15.22 -4.85 25.81
CA ASP A 87 15.53 -4.05 27.00
C ASP A 87 15.34 -4.80 28.34
N GLY A 88 14.88 -6.06 28.29
CA GLY A 88 14.63 -6.89 29.47
C GLY A 88 13.40 -6.45 30.29
N ARG A 89 12.41 -5.83 29.63
CA ARG A 89 11.13 -5.44 30.24
C ARG A 89 10.01 -6.41 29.91
#